data_AF-A0A7I7WKN7-F1
#
_entry.id   AF-A0A7I7WKN7-F1
#
_cell.length_a   1.000
_cell.length_b   1.000
_cell.length_c   1.000
_cell.angle_alpha   90.00
_cell.angle_beta   90.00
_cell.angle_gamma   90.00
#
_symmetry.space_group_name_H-M   'P 1'
#
loop_
_entity.id
_entity.type
_entity.pdbx_description
1 polymer ?
#
loop_
_entity_poly.entity_id
_entity_poly.type
_entity_poly.pdbx_seq_one_letter_code
_entity_poly.pdbx_strand_id
1 'polypeptide(L)' 'MRDDQDLPYDIPDADAADQQRPVSEPGLDEEAAAEPPGELPLEAAAADWQEQLETVDIDPDDDRV' A
#
# COMPACT_ATOMS: atom_id res chain seq x y z
N MET A 1 5.83 33.04 -14.40
CA MET A 1 5.69 32.45 -13.06
C MET A 1 4.46 33.08 -12.44
N ARG A 2 3.49 32.25 -12.07
CA ARG A 2 2.32 32.65 -11.29
C ARG A 2 2.38 31.78 -10.04
N ASP A 3 2.44 32.44 -8.91
CA ASP A 3 2.47 31.85 -7.59
C ASP A 3 1.11 31.19 -7.31
N ASP A 4 0.98 29.92 -7.71
CA ASP A 4 -0.08 29.02 -7.26
C ASP A 4 0.35 28.23 -6.00
N GLN A 5 1.41 28.69 -5.32
CA GLN A 5 1.85 28.16 -4.03
C GLN A 5 1.17 28.96 -2.92
N ASP A 6 0.44 28.26 -2.04
CA ASP A 6 -0.18 28.75 -0.80
C ASP A 6 -1.71 28.97 -0.79
N LEU A 7 -2.49 28.18 -1.55
CA LEU A 7 -3.83 27.85 -1.04
C LEU A 7 -3.70 26.54 -0.23
N PRO A 8 -3.99 26.55 1.09
CA PRO A 8 -4.14 25.29 1.80
C PRO A 8 -5.23 24.50 1.07
N TYR A 9 -4.99 23.21 0.82
CA TYR A 9 -6.04 22.34 0.31
C TYR A 9 -7.23 22.50 1.26
N ASP A 10 -8.34 23.04 0.74
CA ASP A 10 -9.60 23.14 1.47
C ASP A 10 -10.15 21.71 1.57
N ILE A 11 -9.62 20.98 2.56
CA ILE A 11 -10.12 19.66 2.93
C ILE A 11 -11.43 19.92 3.68
N PRO A 12 -12.56 19.32 3.28
CA PRO A 12 -13.82 19.47 3.99
C PRO A 12 -13.65 19.17 5.49
N ASP A 13 -14.25 19.96 6.37
CA ASP A 13 -14.14 19.80 7.84
C ASP A 13 -14.41 18.35 8.30
N ALA A 14 -15.32 17.65 7.63
CA ALA A 14 -15.64 16.27 7.93
C ALA A 14 -14.47 15.30 7.66
N ASP A 15 -13.73 15.51 6.57
CA ASP A 15 -12.58 14.70 6.19
C ASP A 15 -11.38 15.01 7.11
N ALA A 16 -11.14 16.30 7.40
CA ALA A 16 -10.14 16.72 8.37
C ALA A 16 -10.41 16.14 9.77
N ALA A 17 -11.67 16.13 10.21
CA ALA A 17 -12.06 15.53 11.48
C ALA A 17 -11.85 14.00 11.51
N ASP A 18 -12.09 13.29 10.40
CA ASP A 18 -11.87 11.86 10.31
C ASP A 18 -10.38 11.49 10.34
N GLN A 19 -9.51 12.28 9.68
CA GLN A 19 -8.06 12.12 9.70
C GLN A 19 -7.43 12.35 11.09
N GLN A 20 -8.10 13.12 11.95
CA GLN A 20 -7.67 13.32 13.34
C GLN A 20 -8.18 12.20 14.28
N ARG A 21 -8.95 11.23 13.78
CA ARG A 21 -9.42 10.13 14.63
C ARG A 21 -8.25 9.24 15.02
N PRO A 22 -8.18 8.81 16.29
CA PRO A 22 -7.17 7.87 16.72
C PRO A 22 -7.36 6.54 15.97
N VAL A 23 -6.28 6.07 15.33
CA VAL A 23 -6.22 4.71 14.79
C VAL A 23 -6.55 3.76 15.94
N SER A 24 -7.74 3.17 15.89
CA SER A 24 -8.28 2.34 16.97
C SER A 24 -7.89 0.87 16.81
N GLU A 25 -7.23 0.52 15.71
CA GLU A 25 -6.72 -0.83 15.48
C GLU A 25 -5.36 -0.97 16.19
N PRO A 26 -5.18 -1.99 17.06
CA PRO A 26 -3.85 -2.32 17.53
C PRO A 26 -3.04 -2.64 16.27
N GLY A 27 -1.98 -1.86 16.01
CA GLY A 27 -1.15 -2.03 14.83
C GLY A 27 -0.74 -3.49 14.72
N LEU A 28 -1.43 -4.23 13.87
CA LEU A 28 -0.84 -5.39 13.24
C LEU A 28 0.43 -4.82 12.63
N ASP A 29 1.56 -5.36 13.04
CA ASP A 29 2.80 -5.07 12.36
C ASP A 29 2.59 -5.52 10.91
N GLU A 30 2.24 -4.60 10.03
CA GLU A 30 2.00 -4.87 8.60
C GLU A 30 3.28 -5.35 7.92
N GLU A 31 4.44 -5.15 8.58
CA GLU A 31 5.75 -5.66 8.17
C GLU A 31 6.03 -7.08 8.70
N ALA A 32 5.16 -7.64 9.55
CA ALA A 32 5.21 -9.03 9.94
C ALA A 32 4.74 -9.88 8.75
N ALA A 33 5.61 -10.02 7.75
CA ALA A 33 5.48 -10.85 6.55
C ALA A 33 4.02 -11.17 6.24
N ALA A 34 3.28 -10.19 5.70
CA ALA A 34 1.90 -10.39 5.31
C ALA A 34 1.82 -11.64 4.43
N GLU A 35 1.20 -12.70 4.97
CA GLU A 35 0.97 -13.91 4.19
C GLU A 35 0.09 -13.51 3.00
N PRO A 36 0.46 -13.91 1.77
CA PRO A 36 -0.37 -13.60 0.62
C PRO A 36 -1.79 -14.11 0.87
N PRO A 37 -2.83 -13.36 0.46
CA PRO A 37 -4.21 -13.78 0.68
C PRO A 37 -4.41 -15.17 0.06
N GLY A 38 -4.95 -16.10 0.86
CA GLY A 38 -5.18 -17.48 0.42
C GLY A 38 -6.26 -17.62 -0.66
N GLU A 39 -6.91 -16.52 -1.02
CA GLU A 39 -7.99 -16.45 -2.02
C GLU A 39 -7.54 -15.64 -3.24
N LEU A 40 -8.01 -16.08 -4.41
CA LEU A 40 -7.74 -15.43 -5.68
C LEU A 40 -8.37 -14.03 -5.72
N PRO A 41 -7.61 -12.97 -6.08
CA PRO A 41 -8.19 -11.67 -6.35
C PRO A 41 -9.23 -11.75 -7.47
N LEU A 42 -10.37 -11.06 -7.32
CA LEU A 42 -11.48 -11.12 -8.29
C LEU A 42 -11.07 -10.65 -9.69
N GLU A 43 -10.10 -9.74 -9.76
CA GLU A 43 -9.60 -9.13 -10.99
C GLU A 43 -8.51 -9.96 -11.69
N ALA A 44 -7.91 -10.92 -10.98
CA ALA A 44 -6.82 -11.73 -11.49
C ALA A 44 -7.32 -13.08 -12.02
N ALA A 45 -6.79 -13.51 -13.16
CA ALA A 45 -6.96 -14.88 -13.60
C ALA A 45 -6.21 -15.82 -12.65
N ALA A 46 -6.71 -17.05 -12.46
CA ALA A 46 -6.07 -18.03 -11.57
C ALA A 46 -4.62 -18.34 -11.93
N ALA A 47 -4.28 -18.33 -13.22
CA ALA A 47 -2.91 -18.55 -13.68
C ALA A 47 -1.99 -17.37 -13.32
N ASP A 48 -2.44 -16.15 -13.59
CA ASP A 48 -1.69 -14.91 -13.31
C ASP A 48 -1.36 -14.79 -11.81
N TRP A 49 -2.32 -15.14 -10.95
CA TRP A 49 -2.09 -15.15 -9.51
C TRP A 49 -1.06 -16.20 -9.08
N GLN A 50 -1.03 -17.37 -9.69
CA GLN A 50 -0.04 -18.39 -9.38
C GLN A 50 1.37 -17.96 -9.78
N GLU A 51 1.51 -17.28 -10.92
CA GLU A 51 2.79 -16.73 -11.38
C GLU A 51 3.33 -15.66 -10.41
N GLN A 52 2.44 -14.86 -9.80
CA GLN A 52 2.84 -13.85 -8.80
C GLN A 52 3.30 -14.44 -7.46
N LEU A 53 2.80 -15.62 -7.09
CA LEU A 53 3.23 -16.32 -5.87
C LEU A 53 4.52 -17.12 -6.06
N GLU A 54 5.00 -17.25 -7.30
CA GLU A 54 6.26 -17.93 -7.60
C GLU A 54 7.44 -17.12 -7.03
N THR A 55 8.31 -17.79 -6.27
CA THR A 55 9.53 -17.15 -5.75
C THR A 55 10.49 -16.89 -6.90
N VAL A 56 10.82 -15.63 -7.12
CA VAL A 56 11.85 -15.21 -8.08
C VAL A 56 13.22 -15.37 -7.45
N ASP A 57 14.14 -16.02 -8.18
CA ASP A 57 15.56 -16.08 -7.82
C ASP A 57 16.19 -14.70 -8.06
N ILE A 58 16.47 -13.97 -6.98
CA ILE A 58 17.15 -12.67 -7.04
C ILE A 58 18.66 -12.92 -7.02
N ASP A 59 19.37 -12.42 -8.03
CA ASP A 59 20.84 -12.52 -8.07
C ASP A 59 21.45 -11.70 -6.92
N PRO A 60 22.39 -12.26 -6.15
CA PRO A 60 22.98 -11.58 -4.99
C PRO A 60 23.82 -10.35 -5.34
N ASP A 61 24.19 -10.12 -6.61
CA ASP A 61 24.85 -8.90 -7.07
C ASP A 61 23.84 -7.77 -7.40
N ASP A 62 22.54 -8.06 -7.46
CA ASP A 62 21.45 -7.09 -7.72
C ASP A 62 21.23 -6.12 -6.55
N ASP A 63 21.60 -6.52 -5.33
CA ASP A 63 21.52 -5.69 -4.10
C ASP A 63 22.59 -4.57 -4.04
N ARG A 64 23.52 -4.52 -5.00
CA ARG A 64 24.56 -3.48 -5.11
C ARG A 64 24.16 -2.38 -6.10
N VAL A 65 23.34 -1.43 -5.65
CA VAL A 65 23.09 -0.15 -6.34
C VAL A 65 23.53 1.06 -5.53
#